data_AF-A0A9P6H0L1-F1
#
_entry.id   AF-A0A9P6H0L1-F1
#
_cell.length_a   1.000
_cell.length_b   1.000
_cell.length_c   1.000
_cell.angle_alpha   90.00
_cell.angle_beta   90.00
_cell.angle_gamma   90.00
#
_symmetry.space_group_name_H-M   'P 1'
#
loop_
_entity.id
_entity.type
_entity.pdbx_description
1 polymer ?
#
loop_
_entity_poly.entity_id
_entity_poly.type
_entity_poly.pdbx_seq_one_letter_code
_entity_poly.pdbx_strand_id
1 'polypeptide(L)'
;MRDIIRVTQGSRVFTVIDLKEGFYHIEIEDKHKHKTAFEFDGVYEWNSMVMRFKNAPHIMQRTMNRVLEDFRVNGVEVYMDVIVIHAKEKTRTDQSLEDVIRRFKEKGLKINPQKIQYRKDEVELLMWLLMVTVLSRMKLKRMKLLYTGNQNVLVSCVGF
;
A
#
# COMPACT_ATOMS: atom_id res chain seq x y z
N MET A 1 2.11 2.14 -11.27
CA MET A 1 1.10 3.23 -11.24
C MET A 1 0.52 3.57 -12.60
N ARG A 2 1.33 3.97 -13.60
CA ARG A 2 0.81 4.28 -14.96
C ARG A 2 0.01 3.14 -15.59
N ASP A 3 0.41 1.89 -15.36
CA ASP A 3 -0.29 0.74 -15.92
C ASP A 3 -1.67 0.53 -15.27
N ILE A 4 -1.77 0.64 -13.94
CA ILE A 4 -3.05 0.59 -13.21
C ILE A 4 -3.98 1.69 -13.71
N ILE A 5 -3.46 2.90 -13.90
CA ILE A 5 -4.24 4.01 -14.48
C ILE A 5 -4.82 3.61 -15.85
N ARG A 6 -4.03 2.98 -16.72
CA ARG A 6 -4.50 2.56 -18.04
C ARG A 6 -5.56 1.45 -17.96
N VAL A 7 -5.33 0.42 -17.14
CA VAL A 7 -6.27 -0.71 -17.02
C VAL A 7 -7.59 -0.30 -16.35
N THR A 8 -7.54 0.69 -15.47
CA THR A 8 -8.73 1.22 -14.78
C THR A 8 -9.60 2.13 -15.65
N GLN A 9 -9.12 2.60 -16.81
CA GLN A 9 -9.90 3.45 -17.71
C GLN A 9 -11.20 2.78 -18.15
N GLY A 10 -12.31 3.52 -18.02
CA GLY A 10 -13.66 3.03 -18.35
C GLY A 10 -14.32 2.18 -17.26
N SER A 11 -13.68 2.03 -16.10
CA SER A 11 -14.33 1.47 -14.90
C SER A 11 -15.25 2.53 -14.27
N ARG A 12 -16.34 2.05 -13.66
CA ARG A 12 -17.36 2.93 -13.05
C ARG A 12 -17.35 2.89 -11.53
N VAL A 13 -16.81 1.82 -10.96
CA VAL A 13 -16.77 1.60 -9.51
C VAL A 13 -15.39 1.10 -9.13
N PHE A 14 -14.90 1.62 -8.02
CA PHE A 14 -13.60 1.32 -7.45
C PHE A 14 -13.76 0.95 -5.98
N THR A 15 -12.97 -0.04 -5.55
CA THR A 15 -12.72 -0.32 -4.15
C THR A 15 -11.22 -0.36 -3.93
N VAL A 16 -10.70 0.41 -2.98
CA VAL A 16 -9.28 0.43 -2.63
C VAL A 16 -9.09 -0.15 -1.24
N ILE A 17 -8.12 -1.05 -1.12
CA ILE A 17 -7.72 -1.72 0.12
C ILE A 17 -6.24 -1.41 0.36
N ASP A 18 -5.89 -1.06 1.58
CA ASP A 18 -4.50 -0.84 2.04
C ASP A 18 -4.18 -1.92 3.07
N LEU A 19 -3.02 -2.57 2.95
CA LEU A 19 -2.58 -3.52 3.95
C LEU A 19 -2.09 -2.78 5.20
N LYS A 20 -2.58 -3.18 6.38
CA LYS A 20 -2.09 -2.63 7.64
C LYS A 20 -0.65 -3.07 7.83
N GLU A 21 0.28 -2.11 7.87
CA GLU A 21 1.69 -2.40 8.16
C GLU A 21 2.29 -3.45 7.20
N GLY A 22 1.87 -3.42 5.93
CA GLY A 22 2.06 -4.54 4.99
C GLY A 22 3.48 -5.08 4.91
N PHE A 23 4.50 -4.23 5.01
CA PHE A 23 5.91 -4.63 5.00
C PHE A 23 6.24 -5.67 6.07
N TYR A 24 5.68 -5.55 7.27
CA TYR A 24 5.94 -6.47 8.38
C TYR A 24 5.30 -7.85 8.20
N HIS A 25 4.38 -8.02 7.23
CA HIS A 25 3.85 -9.33 6.88
C HIS A 25 4.83 -10.18 6.05
N ILE A 26 5.91 -9.59 5.53
CA ILE A 26 6.89 -10.31 4.72
C ILE A 26 8.07 -10.67 5.62
N GLU A 27 8.27 -11.96 5.85
CA GLU A 27 9.39 -12.47 6.63
C GLU A 27 10.72 -12.33 5.88
N ILE A 28 11.78 -12.09 6.64
CA ILE A 28 13.15 -12.07 6.14
C ILE A 28 13.71 -13.48 6.26
N GLU A 29 14.29 -13.98 5.17
CA GLU A 29 14.99 -15.28 5.18
C GLU A 29 16.09 -15.28 6.26
N ASP A 30 16.20 -16.37 7.03
CA ASP A 30 17.13 -16.45 8.19
C ASP A 30 18.57 -16.07 7.83
N LYS A 31 19.05 -16.46 6.64
CA LYS A 31 20.38 -16.12 6.13
C LYS A 31 20.61 -14.62 5.89
N HIS A 32 19.58 -13.78 5.99
CA HIS A 32 19.62 -12.34 5.77
C HIS A 32 19.28 -11.51 7.00
N LYS A 33 18.74 -12.11 8.08
CA LYS A 33 18.35 -11.40 9.31
C LYS A 33 19.51 -10.64 9.94
N HIS A 34 20.70 -11.26 10.04
CA HIS A 34 21.89 -10.60 10.59
C HIS A 34 22.29 -9.29 9.88
N LYS A 35 21.91 -9.08 8.61
CA LYS A 35 22.18 -7.83 7.86
C LYS A 35 21.27 -6.68 8.28
N THR A 36 20.26 -6.97 9.08
CA THR A 36 19.27 -6.02 9.59
C THR A 36 19.56 -5.62 11.03
N ALA A 37 20.72 -6.02 11.54
CA ALA A 37 21.12 -5.75 12.91
C ALA A 37 21.11 -4.25 13.22
N PHE A 38 20.56 -3.88 14.37
CA PHE A 38 20.61 -2.54 14.92
C PHE A 38 20.89 -2.59 16.42
N GLU A 39 21.47 -1.52 16.94
CA GLU A 39 21.84 -1.39 18.34
C GLU A 39 20.89 -0.43 19.05
N PHE A 40 20.45 -0.83 20.25
CA PHE A 40 19.70 0.04 21.15
C PHE A 40 20.20 -0.14 22.59
N ASP A 41 19.73 -1.17 23.31
CA ASP A 41 20.24 -1.65 24.61
C ASP A 41 20.84 -3.06 24.52
N GLY A 42 21.11 -3.46 23.28
CA GLY A 42 21.57 -4.77 22.84
C GLY A 42 21.59 -4.81 21.31
N VAL A 43 22.05 -5.92 20.74
CA VAL A 43 22.02 -6.14 19.29
C VAL A 43 20.76 -6.92 18.93
N TYR A 44 19.92 -6.30 18.10
CA TYR A 44 18.66 -6.88 17.64
C TYR A 44 18.66 -6.99 16.13
N GLU A 45 17.92 -7.97 15.60
CA GLU A 45 17.68 -8.13 14.17
C GLU A 45 16.18 -8.15 13.86
N TRP A 46 15.83 -7.74 12.65
CA TRP A 46 14.44 -7.76 12.17
C TRP A 46 14.08 -9.16 11.65
N ASN A 47 12.96 -9.71 12.13
CA ASN A 47 12.38 -10.94 11.57
C ASN A 47 11.53 -10.68 10.32
N SER A 48 11.00 -9.47 10.18
CA SER A 48 10.15 -9.06 9.07
C SER A 48 10.70 -7.83 8.37
N MET A 49 10.32 -7.66 7.11
CA MET A 49 10.76 -6.57 6.27
C MET A 49 10.27 -5.22 6.79
N VAL A 50 11.15 -4.21 6.75
CA VAL A 50 10.83 -2.82 7.12
C VAL A 50 10.82 -1.92 5.90
N MET A 51 9.98 -0.88 5.94
CA MET A 51 9.69 0.02 4.80
C MET A 51 10.92 0.75 4.23
N ARG A 52 12.01 0.82 4.99
CA ARG A 52 13.23 1.58 4.63
C ARG A 52 14.29 0.77 3.90
N PHE A 53 14.11 -0.53 3.70
CA PHE A 53 15.06 -1.29 2.89
C PHE A 53 14.92 -0.91 1.43
N LYS A 54 16.07 -0.68 0.76
CA LYS A 54 16.13 -0.26 -0.64
C LYS A 54 15.27 -1.14 -1.57
N ASN A 55 15.22 -2.44 -1.29
CA ASN A 55 14.50 -3.41 -2.12
C ASN A 55 13.10 -3.73 -1.59
N ALA A 56 12.69 -3.21 -0.44
CA ALA A 56 11.41 -3.56 0.17
C ALA A 56 10.20 -3.29 -0.74
N PRO A 57 10.09 -2.13 -1.43
CA PRO A 57 9.01 -1.88 -2.38
C PRO A 57 8.91 -2.94 -3.50
N HIS A 58 10.06 -3.37 -4.02
CA HIS A 58 10.12 -4.37 -5.10
C HIS A 58 9.73 -5.76 -4.61
N ILE A 59 10.20 -6.15 -3.41
CA ILE A 59 9.84 -7.41 -2.78
C ILE A 59 8.34 -7.43 -2.47
N MET A 60 7.79 -6.34 -1.91
CA MET A 60 6.37 -6.18 -1.66
C MET A 60 5.54 -6.34 -2.94
N GLN A 61 5.89 -5.59 -3.99
CA GLN A 61 5.19 -5.67 -5.28
C GLN A 61 5.22 -7.09 -5.84
N ARG A 62 6.38 -7.76 -5.81
CA ARG A 62 6.52 -9.13 -6.33
C ARG A 62 5.69 -10.12 -5.52
N THR A 63 5.69 -9.98 -4.20
CA THR A 63 4.94 -10.84 -3.28
C THR A 63 3.44 -10.69 -3.51
N MET A 64 2.95 -9.46 -3.54
CA MET A 64 1.52 -9.19 -3.74
C MET A 64 1.05 -9.56 -5.15
N ASN A 65 1.89 -9.38 -6.17
CA ASN A 65 1.60 -9.89 -7.51
C ASN A 65 1.38 -11.40 -7.53
N ARG A 66 2.19 -12.17 -6.78
CA ARG A 66 2.03 -13.63 -6.68
C ARG A 66 0.81 -14.03 -5.85
N VAL A 67 0.52 -13.30 -4.78
CA VAL A 67 -0.65 -13.57 -3.91
C VAL A 67 -1.97 -13.36 -4.65
N LEU A 68 -2.01 -12.41 -5.59
CA LEU A 68 -3.23 -11.99 -6.29
C LEU A 68 -3.18 -12.20 -7.82
N GLU A 69 -2.26 -13.02 -8.31
CA GLU A 69 -2.04 -13.22 -9.76
C GLU A 69 -3.32 -13.66 -10.49
N ASP A 70 -4.07 -14.57 -9.87
CA ASP A 70 -5.31 -15.16 -10.37
C ASP A 70 -6.49 -14.18 -10.35
N PHE A 71 -6.40 -13.07 -9.61
CA PHE A 71 -7.47 -12.06 -9.52
C PHE A 71 -7.32 -10.93 -10.54
N ARG A 72 -6.20 -10.82 -11.26
CA ARG A 72 -5.98 -9.72 -12.22
C ARG A 72 -7.02 -9.72 -13.34
N VAL A 73 -7.44 -10.90 -13.80
CA VAL A 73 -8.52 -11.06 -14.81
C VAL A 73 -9.89 -10.57 -14.32
N ASN A 74 -10.05 -10.40 -13.00
CA ASN A 74 -11.27 -9.95 -12.34
C ASN A 74 -11.22 -8.46 -11.94
N GLY A 75 -10.30 -7.69 -12.52
CA GLY A 75 -10.17 -6.25 -12.26
C GLY A 75 -9.53 -5.95 -10.90
N VAL A 76 -8.62 -6.81 -10.44
CA VAL A 76 -7.82 -6.59 -9.22
C VAL A 76 -6.40 -6.22 -9.62
N GLU A 77 -6.04 -4.97 -9.33
CA GLU A 77 -4.71 -4.43 -9.56
C GLU A 77 -3.98 -4.18 -8.25
N VAL A 78 -2.66 -4.36 -8.28
CA VAL A 78 -1.82 -4.30 -7.08
C VAL A 78 -0.70 -3.30 -7.28
N TYR A 79 -0.50 -2.43 -6.31
CA TYR A 79 0.65 -1.55 -6.22
C TYR A 79 1.19 -1.54 -4.80
N MET A 80 2.32 -2.22 -4.59
CA MET A 80 2.90 -2.45 -3.26
C MET A 80 1.85 -2.99 -2.27
N ASP A 81 1.51 -2.22 -1.24
CA ASP A 81 0.56 -2.52 -0.17
C ASP A 81 -0.88 -2.08 -0.48
N VAL A 82 -1.10 -1.46 -1.64
CA VAL A 82 -2.41 -0.97 -2.08
C VAL A 82 -2.98 -1.90 -3.16
N ILE A 83 -4.22 -2.30 -2.96
CA ILE A 83 -5.00 -3.15 -3.87
C ILE A 83 -6.18 -2.34 -4.39
N VAL A 84 -6.36 -2.36 -5.70
CA VAL A 84 -7.39 -1.61 -6.41
C VAL A 84 -8.29 -2.61 -7.13
N ILE A 85 -9.53 -2.70 -6.70
CA ILE A 85 -10.56 -3.50 -7.34
C ILE A 85 -11.41 -2.55 -8.16
N HIS A 86 -11.59 -2.84 -9.44
CA HIS A 86 -12.35 -1.97 -10.34
C HIS A 86 -13.22 -2.80 -11.29
N ALA A 87 -14.39 -2.26 -11.62
CA ALA A 87 -15.26 -2.85 -12.63
C ALA A 87 -16.17 -1.82 -13.29
N LYS A 88 -16.85 -2.24 -14.36
CA LYS A 88 -17.97 -1.50 -14.97
C LYS A 88 -19.28 -1.64 -14.19
N GLU A 89 -19.42 -2.73 -13.43
CA GLU A 89 -20.63 -3.11 -12.68
C GLU A 89 -20.33 -3.35 -11.20
N LYS A 90 -21.24 -2.92 -10.32
CA LYS A 90 -21.07 -2.99 -8.85
C LYS A 90 -21.09 -4.41 -8.27
N THR A 91 -21.85 -5.32 -8.89
CA THR A 91 -21.95 -6.73 -8.45
C THR A 91 -20.62 -7.43 -8.58
N ARG A 92 -19.89 -7.19 -9.67
CA ARG A 92 -18.58 -7.79 -9.93
C ARG A 92 -17.51 -7.34 -8.94
N THR A 93 -17.55 -6.09 -8.46
CA THR A 93 -16.58 -5.61 -7.46
C THR A 93 -16.73 -6.28 -6.11
N ASP A 94 -17.95 -6.65 -5.70
CA ASP A 94 -18.18 -7.29 -4.41
C ASP A 94 -17.64 -8.72 -4.39
N GLN A 95 -17.89 -9.47 -5.46
CA GLN A 95 -17.37 -10.83 -5.60
C GLN A 95 -15.84 -10.83 -5.54
N SER A 96 -15.19 -9.95 -6.33
CA SER A 96 -13.74 -9.80 -6.30
C SER A 96 -13.22 -9.38 -4.92
N LEU A 97 -13.94 -8.50 -4.22
CA LEU A 97 -13.58 -8.07 -2.86
C LEU A 97 -13.63 -9.24 -1.87
N GLU A 98 -14.70 -10.02 -1.87
CA GLU A 98 -14.87 -11.16 -1.00
C GLU A 98 -13.75 -12.19 -1.22
N ASP A 99 -13.45 -12.48 -2.50
CA ASP A 99 -12.37 -13.40 -2.86
C ASP A 99 -10.99 -12.91 -2.41
N VAL A 100 -10.70 -11.61 -2.58
CA VAL A 100 -9.46 -10.99 -2.11
C VAL A 100 -9.35 -11.04 -0.58
N ILE A 101 -10.43 -10.71 0.15
CA ILE A 101 -10.45 -10.78 1.62
C ILE A 101 -10.21 -12.21 2.10
N ARG A 102 -10.85 -13.20 1.45
CA ARG A 102 -10.64 -14.62 1.74
C ARG A 102 -9.17 -15.02 1.53
N ARG A 103 -8.57 -14.65 0.39
CA ARG A 103 -7.15 -14.90 0.11
C ARG A 103 -6.23 -14.27 1.15
N PHE A 104 -6.54 -13.05 1.59
CA PHE A 104 -5.75 -12.38 2.63
C PHE A 104 -5.85 -13.08 3.97
N LYS A 105 -7.04 -13.55 4.35
CA LYS A 105 -7.23 -14.36 5.56
C LYS A 105 -6.42 -15.66 5.52
N GLU A 106 -6.43 -16.36 4.38
CA GLU A 106 -5.64 -17.59 4.18
C GLU A 106 -4.13 -17.36 4.28
N LYS A 107 -3.65 -16.20 3.81
CA LYS A 107 -2.23 -15.82 3.83
C LYS A 107 -1.82 -15.05 5.09
N GLY A 108 -2.72 -14.83 6.04
CA GLY A 108 -2.45 -14.06 7.26
C GLY A 108 -2.20 -12.56 7.02
N LEU A 109 -2.59 -12.02 5.86
CA LEU A 109 -2.43 -10.60 5.53
C LEU A 109 -3.52 -9.77 6.19
N LYS A 110 -3.12 -8.71 6.89
CA LYS A 110 -4.04 -7.80 7.58
C LYS A 110 -4.34 -6.57 6.73
N ILE A 111 -5.62 -6.22 6.65
CA ILE A 111 -6.11 -5.01 5.99
C ILE A 111 -6.15 -3.87 7.01
N ASN A 112 -6.00 -2.62 6.54
CA ASN A 112 -6.24 -1.41 7.30
C ASN A 112 -7.69 -0.90 7.06
N PRO A 113 -8.65 -1.16 7.96
CA PRO A 113 -10.06 -0.82 7.73
C PRO A 113 -10.30 0.69 7.59
N GLN A 114 -9.47 1.52 8.23
CA GLN A 114 -9.62 2.97 8.23
C GLN A 114 -9.28 3.61 6.87
N LYS A 115 -8.51 2.92 6.04
CA LYS A 115 -8.08 3.41 4.72
C LYS A 115 -8.87 2.80 3.56
N ILE A 116 -9.84 1.92 3.83
CA ILE A 116 -10.66 1.32 2.79
C ILE A 116 -11.52 2.39 2.12
N GLN A 117 -11.45 2.46 0.80
CA GLN A 117 -12.36 3.27 -0.01
C GLN A 117 -13.30 2.32 -0.74
N TYR A 118 -14.47 2.05 -0.18
CA TYR A 118 -15.41 1.04 -0.70
C TYR A 118 -16.42 1.63 -1.69
N ARG A 119 -16.58 0.97 -2.85
CA ARG A 119 -17.58 1.29 -3.90
C ARG A 119 -17.68 2.78 -4.20
N LYS A 120 -16.55 3.39 -4.52
CA LYS A 120 -16.50 4.80 -4.92
C LYS A 120 -16.41 4.93 -6.42
N ASP A 121 -16.98 6.00 -6.94
CA ASP A 121 -16.80 6.40 -8.34
C ASP A 121 -15.41 7.05 -8.51
N GLU A 122 -14.84 7.55 -7.42
CA GLU A 122 -13.54 8.22 -7.39
C GLU A 122 -12.74 7.79 -6.16
N VAL A 123 -11.45 7.48 -6.34
CA VAL A 123 -10.56 7.00 -5.27
C VAL A 123 -9.21 7.67 -5.31
N GLU A 124 -8.64 7.91 -4.13
CA GLU A 124 -7.27 8.39 -3.97
C GLU A 124 -6.29 7.21 -3.89
N LEU A 125 -5.25 7.24 -4.71
CA LEU A 125 -4.16 6.26 -4.74
C LEU A 125 -2.82 6.96 -4.65
N LEU A 126 -2.16 6.90 -3.48
CA LEU A 126 -0.77 7.33 -3.30
C LEU A 126 -0.47 8.68 -3.99
N MET A 127 -1.29 9.69 -3.68
CA MET A 127 -1.23 11.06 -4.22
C MET A 127 -1.75 11.25 -5.67
N TRP A 128 -2.37 10.24 -6.26
CA TRP A 128 -3.12 10.32 -7.53
C TRP A 128 -4.62 10.21 -7.25
N LEU A 129 -5.42 11.02 -7.92
CA LEU A 129 -6.88 10.88 -7.89
C LEU A 129 -7.32 10.12 -9.15
N LEU A 130 -7.96 8.97 -8.96
CA LEU A 130 -8.67 8.25 -10.02
C LEU A 130 -10.15 8.64 -9.96
N MET A 131 -10.70 9.15 -11.06
CA MET A 131 -12.14 9.42 -11.21
C MET A 131 -12.67 8.70 -12.46
N VAL A 132 -13.98 8.41 -12.49
CA VAL A 132 -14.67 7.82 -13.67
C VAL A 132 -14.43 8.62 -14.96
N THR A 133 -14.20 9.94 -14.85
CA THR A 133 -14.25 10.84 -16.02
C THR A 133 -13.01 11.72 -16.22
N VAL A 134 -12.17 11.95 -15.20
CA VAL A 134 -10.96 12.80 -15.33
C VAL A 134 -9.82 12.28 -14.47
N LEU A 135 -8.64 12.11 -15.07
CA LEU A 135 -7.41 11.86 -14.32
C LEU A 135 -6.76 13.19 -13.97
N SER A 136 -6.70 13.54 -12.68
CA SER A 136 -5.95 14.72 -12.24
C SER A 136 -4.90 14.36 -11.20
N ARG A 137 -3.70 14.91 -11.36
CA ARG A 137 -2.67 14.86 -10.32
C ARG A 137 -3.14 15.82 -9.22
N MET A 138 -3.31 15.34 -7.99
CA MET A 138 -3.67 16.23 -6.89
C MET A 138 -2.59 17.31 -6.77
N LYS A 139 -2.98 18.58 -6.89
CA LYS A 139 -2.11 19.69 -6.52
C LYS A 139 -1.78 19.50 -5.05
N LEU A 140 -0.50 19.44 -4.70
CA LEU A 140 -0.05 19.42 -3.31
C LEU A 140 -0.78 20.56 -2.59
N LYS A 141 -1.75 20.24 -1.73
CA LYS A 141 -2.16 21.20 -0.70
C LYS A 141 -0.89 21.38 0.12
N ARG A 142 -0.30 22.58 0.06
CA ARG A 142 0.81 22.98 0.94
C ARG A 142 0.47 22.44 2.31
N MET A 143 1.23 21.45 2.76
CA MET A 143 1.23 20.99 4.13
C MET A 143 1.53 22.25 4.94
N LYS A 144 0.49 22.88 5.50
CA LYS A 144 0.70 23.89 6.53
C LYS A 144 1.39 23.11 7.64
N LEU A 145 2.72 23.25 7.70
CA LEU A 145 3.45 23.07 8.94
C LEU A 145 2.70 23.90 9.98
N LEU A 146 1.85 23.26 10.77
CA LEU A 146 1.45 23.79 12.05
C LEU A 146 2.65 23.57 12.97
N TYR A 147 3.70 24.35 12.70
CA TYR A 147 4.70 24.72 13.68
C TYR A 147 4.26 26.09 14.20
N THR A 148 3.18 26.11 14.99
CA THR A 148 2.95 27.22 15.91
C THR A 148 3.73 26.87 17.17
N GLY A 149 4.86 27.57 17.31
CA GLY A 149 5.88 27.30 18.30
C GLY A 149 5.35 27.35 19.73
N ASN A 150 5.85 26.42 20.52
CA ASN A 150 6.42 26.80 21.80
C ASN A 150 7.92 26.49 21.72
N GLN A 151 8.72 27.52 21.96
CA GLN A 151 10.17 27.47 21.90
C GLN A 151 10.67 26.49 22.97
N ASN A 152 11.28 25.40 22.51
CA ASN A 152 12.49 24.76 23.05
C ASN A 152 12.56 23.33 22.52
N VAL A 153 13.48 23.08 21.59
CA VAL A 153 14.50 22.01 21.62
C VAL A 153 15.23 22.04 20.28
N LEU A 154 16.55 21.99 20.38
CA LEU A 154 17.54 22.29 19.34
C LEU A 154 17.39 21.47 18.05
N VAL A 155 17.66 22.18 16.95
CA VAL A 155 18.15 21.61 15.69
C VAL A 155 19.58 21.11 15.93
N SER A 156 19.85 19.84 15.62
CA SER A 156 21.11 19.49 14.96
C SER A 156 20.88 18.37 13.93
N CYS A 157 21.16 18.73 12.69
CA CYS A 157 21.56 17.78 11.67
C CYS A 157 23.02 17.37 11.92
N VAL A 158 23.35 16.15 11.44
CA VAL A 158 24.69 15.59 11.12
C VAL A 158 25.42 14.78 12.21
N GLY A 159 25.77 13.54 11.85
CA GLY A 159 26.80 12.66 12.43
C GLY A 159 26.20 11.51 13.27
N PHE A 160 26.19 10.24 12.88
CA PHE A 160 27.07 9.44 12.02
C PHE A 160 26.29 8.54 11.05
#